data_AF-A0A1W1CZG2-F1
#
_entry.id   AF-A0A1W1CZG2-F1
#
_cell.length_a   1.000
_cell.length_b   1.000
_cell.length_c   1.000
_cell.angle_alpha   90.00
_cell.angle_beta   90.00
_cell.angle_gamma   90.00
#
_symmetry.space_group_name_H-M   'P 1'
#
loop_
_entity.id
_entity.type
_entity.pdbx_description
1 polymer ?
#
loop_
_entity_poly.entity_id
_entity_poly.type
_entity_poly.pdbx_seq_one_letter_code
_entity_poly.pdbx_strand_id
1 'polypeptide(L)'
;MNLRPAFTIIEILVSVIIISFSIIYVLKIHTSNHKQIVYISERNKRSLEDSLYLTKNILRHHKDTKTAEDLLIQFFKIKEQESREILKKNEREIFIPEEILIFPPPNIPGPTATVNEVKLKGEHSSIYWHFEITSL
;
A
#
# COMPACT_ATOMS: atom_id res chain seq x y z
N MET A 1 44.90 35.74 35.18
CA MET A 1 44.47 34.48 34.55
C MET A 1 43.34 33.90 35.40
N ASN A 2 42.07 34.10 35.02
CA ASN A 2 40.95 33.46 35.71
C ASN A 2 40.83 32.03 35.21
N LEU A 3 41.22 31.07 36.05
CA LEU A 3 40.92 29.65 35.84
C LEU A 3 39.40 29.49 35.92
N ARG A 4 38.77 28.99 34.85
CA ARG A 4 37.35 28.63 34.88
C ARG A 4 37.15 27.56 35.96
N PRO A 5 36.13 27.67 36.84
CA PRO A 5 35.91 26.68 37.89
C PRO A 5 35.69 25.30 37.26
N ALA A 6 36.30 24.28 37.86
CA ALA A 6 36.06 22.89 37.48
C ALA A 6 34.61 22.50 37.83
N PHE A 7 34.00 21.68 36.98
CA PHE A 7 32.63 21.18 37.20
C PHE A 7 32.50 20.46 38.53
N THR A 8 31.37 20.69 39.22
CA THR A 8 31.08 19.98 40.47
C THR A 8 30.59 18.55 40.20
N ILE A 9 30.83 17.63 41.15
CA ILE A 9 30.40 16.22 41.05
C ILE A 9 28.89 16.11 40.79
N ILE A 10 28.09 17.02 41.37
CA ILE A 10 26.64 17.08 41.17
C ILE A 10 26.29 17.41 39.71
N GLU A 11 26.94 18.41 39.10
CA GLU A 11 26.73 18.73 37.68
C GLU A 11 27.08 17.57 36.76
N ILE A 12 28.17 16.86 37.06
CA ILE A 12 28.57 15.67 36.29
C ILE A 12 27.48 14.60 36.39
N LEU A 13 26.96 14.35 37.59
CA LEU A 13 25.94 13.33 37.84
C LEU A 13 24.62 13.67 37.13
N VAL A 14 24.16 14.93 37.21
CA VAL A 14 22.98 15.41 36.50
C VAL A 14 23.16 15.32 34.99
N SER A 15 24.34 15.69 34.47
CA SER A 15 24.65 15.60 33.03
C SER A 15 24.61 14.16 32.53
N VAL A 16 25.16 13.21 33.28
CA VAL A 16 25.14 11.78 32.94
C VAL A 16 23.70 11.26 32.90
N ILE A 17 22.84 11.64 33.86
CA ILE A 17 21.43 11.26 33.88
C ILE A 17 20.71 11.80 32.63
N ILE A 18 20.86 13.09 32.32
CA ILE A 18 20.20 13.73 31.17
C ILE A 18 20.63 13.07 29.86
N ILE A 19 21.92 12.82 29.68
CA ILE A 19 22.45 12.18 28.46
C ILE A 19 21.91 10.74 28.34
N SER A 20 21.86 9.99 29.44
CA SER A 20 21.37 8.61 29.45
C SER A 20 19.90 8.52 29.01
N PHE A 21 19.03 9.36 29.57
CA PHE A 21 17.62 9.42 29.15
C PHE A 21 17.45 9.88 27.71
N SER A 22 18.26 10.85 27.27
CA SER A 22 18.21 11.36 25.89
C SER A 22 18.56 10.29 24.87
N ILE A 23 19.61 9.50 25.12
CA ILE A 23 20.03 8.40 24.21
C ILE A 23 18.92 7.36 24.07
N ILE A 24 18.32 6.93 25.19
CA ILE A 24 17.22 5.95 25.17
C ILE A 24 16.04 6.48 24.35
N TYR A 25 15.68 7.74 24.54
CA TYR A 25 14.57 8.37 23.82
C TYR A 25 14.84 8.46 22.31
N VAL A 26 16.05 8.88 21.92
CA VAL A 26 16.49 8.95 20.50
C VAL A 26 16.48 7.56 19.86
N LEU A 27 17.01 6.54 20.54
CA LEU A 27 17.00 5.16 20.03
C LEU A 27 15.57 4.64 19.81
N LYS A 28 14.64 4.96 20.72
CA LYS A 28 13.23 4.59 20.59
C LYS A 28 12.57 5.25 19.37
N ILE A 29 12.84 6.54 19.14
CA ILE A 29 12.34 7.27 17.96
C ILE A 29 12.90 6.66 16.67
N HIS A 30 14.22 6.44 16.58
CA HIS A 30 14.83 5.84 15.40
C HIS A 30 14.27 4.45 15.09
N THR A 31 14.09 3.61 16.12
CA THR A 31 13.53 2.26 15.95
C THR A 31 12.07 2.32 15.47
N SER A 32 11.27 3.23 16.02
CA SER A 32 9.88 3.44 15.59
C SER A 32 9.81 3.92 14.13
N ASN A 33 10.64 4.90 13.78
CA ASN A 33 10.72 5.44 12.42
C ASN A 33 11.15 4.37 11.42
N HIS A 34 12.15 3.55 11.78
CA HIS A 34 12.59 2.45 10.91
C HIS A 34 11.47 1.44 10.65
N LYS A 35 10.74 1.02 11.70
CA LYS A 35 9.58 0.12 11.54
C LYS A 35 8.50 0.71 10.65
N GLN A 36 8.22 2.01 10.79
CA GLN A 36 7.25 2.70 9.94
C GLN A 36 7.72 2.79 8.49
N ILE A 37 9.00 3.09 8.25
CA ILE A 37 9.58 3.13 6.90
C ILE A 37 9.49 1.75 6.24
N VAL A 38 9.85 0.68 6.96
CA VAL A 38 9.75 -0.69 6.46
C VAL A 38 8.29 -1.03 6.13
N TYR A 39 7.36 -0.71 7.01
CA TYR A 39 5.93 -0.91 6.77
C TYR A 39 5.44 -0.19 5.51
N ILE A 40 5.76 1.10 5.36
CA ILE A 40 5.38 1.89 4.17
C ILE A 40 6.00 1.30 2.90
N SER A 41 7.27 0.89 2.96
CA SER A 41 7.97 0.28 1.83
C SER A 41 7.31 -1.02 1.39
N GLU A 42 7.04 -1.94 2.33
CA GLU A 42 6.37 -3.21 2.04
C GLU A 42 4.94 -2.99 1.52
N ARG A 43 4.21 -2.05 2.11
CA ARG A 43 2.87 -1.66 1.64
C ARG A 43 2.91 -1.13 0.20
N ASN A 44 3.88 -0.26 -0.11
CA ASN A 44 4.01 0.31 -1.45
C ASN A 44 4.40 -0.75 -2.48
N LYS A 45 5.32 -1.66 -2.14
CA LYS A 45 5.67 -2.81 -2.98
C LYS A 45 4.43 -3.64 -3.32
N ARG A 46 3.62 -3.99 -2.32
CA ARG A 46 2.38 -4.76 -2.52
C ARG A 46 1.34 -3.99 -3.32
N SER A 47 1.20 -2.68 -3.08
CA SER A 47 0.31 -1.84 -3.87
C SER A 47 0.73 -1.74 -5.34
N LEU A 48 2.03 -1.81 -5.64
CA LEU A 48 2.55 -1.89 -7.01
C LEU A 48 2.25 -3.25 -7.63
N GLU A 49 2.43 -4.34 -6.88
CA GLU A 49 2.05 -5.68 -7.33
C GLU A 49 0.55 -5.80 -7.63
N ASP A 50 -0.30 -5.19 -6.81
CA ASP A 50 -1.75 -5.20 -7.00
C ASP A 50 -2.18 -4.48 -8.29
N SER A 51 -1.33 -3.60 -8.85
CA SER A 51 -1.59 -2.97 -10.15
C SER A 51 -1.66 -3.97 -11.31
N LEU A 52 -1.08 -5.17 -11.13
CA LEU A 52 -1.13 -6.26 -12.11
C LEU A 52 -2.55 -6.81 -12.31
N TYR A 53 -3.47 -6.53 -11.37
CA TYR A 53 -4.86 -6.97 -11.40
C TYR A 53 -5.81 -5.93 -12.03
N LEU A 54 -5.30 -4.77 -12.46
CA LEU A 54 -6.09 -3.68 -13.06
C LEU A 54 -6.46 -3.96 -14.53
N THR A 55 -6.92 -5.17 -14.81
CA THR A 55 -7.35 -5.59 -16.14
C THR A 55 -8.85 -5.43 -16.30
N LYS A 56 -9.33 -5.15 -17.52
CA LYS A 56 -10.78 -5.03 -17.80
C LYS A 56 -11.54 -6.33 -17.52
N ASN A 57 -10.87 -7.48 -17.65
CA ASN A 57 -11.48 -8.78 -17.46
C ASN A 57 -11.57 -9.19 -15.99
N ILE A 58 -11.03 -8.40 -15.06
CA ILE A 58 -11.06 -8.68 -13.62
C ILE A 58 -12.49 -8.90 -13.10
N LEU A 59 -13.46 -8.18 -13.68
CA LEU A 59 -14.87 -8.23 -13.30
C LEU A 59 -15.50 -9.63 -13.47
N ARG A 60 -14.87 -10.51 -14.24
CA ARG A 60 -15.32 -11.90 -14.47
C ARG A 60 -14.89 -12.86 -13.36
N HIS A 61 -14.03 -12.43 -12.44
CA HIS A 61 -13.36 -13.29 -11.45
C HIS A 61 -13.87 -13.08 -10.01
N HIS A 62 -15.17 -12.84 -9.83
CA HIS A 62 -15.75 -12.67 -8.49
C HIS A 62 -15.67 -13.96 -7.65
N LYS A 63 -15.14 -13.86 -6.43
CA LYS A 63 -14.89 -14.99 -5.50
C LYS A 63 -13.97 -16.05 -6.08
N ASP A 64 -13.02 -15.61 -6.89
CA ASP A 64 -12.02 -16.48 -7.52
C ASP A 64 -10.62 -16.06 -7.05
N THR A 65 -9.73 -17.03 -6.95
CA THR A 65 -8.32 -16.78 -6.66
C THR A 65 -7.56 -16.88 -7.97
N LYS A 66 -6.79 -15.83 -8.29
CA LYS A 66 -6.04 -15.74 -9.54
C LYS A 66 -4.63 -15.27 -9.26
N THR A 67 -3.70 -15.77 -10.06
CA THR A 67 -2.35 -15.23 -10.11
C THR A 67 -2.30 -14.05 -11.07
N ALA A 68 -1.28 -13.20 -10.91
CA ALA A 68 -1.01 -12.14 -11.88
C ALA A 68 -0.70 -12.71 -13.29
N GLU A 69 -0.10 -13.91 -13.37
CA GLU A 69 0.16 -14.57 -14.66
C GLU A 69 -1.15 -14.93 -15.38
N ASP A 70 -2.12 -15.53 -14.67
CA ASP A 70 -3.42 -15.92 -15.23
C ASP A 70 -4.14 -14.73 -15.88
N LEU A 71 -4.04 -13.56 -15.25
CA LEU A 71 -4.68 -12.33 -15.73
C LEU A 71 -3.90 -11.65 -16.86
N LEU A 72 -2.57 -11.71 -16.84
CA LEU A 72 -1.74 -10.97 -17.80
C LEU A 72 -1.42 -11.74 -19.07
N ILE A 73 -1.43 -13.07 -19.04
CA ILE A 73 -1.08 -13.91 -20.21
C ILE A 73 -2.02 -13.69 -21.40
N GLN A 74 -3.27 -13.28 -21.15
CA GLN A 74 -4.23 -12.92 -22.19
C GLN A 74 -3.90 -11.58 -22.89
N PHE A 75 -3.08 -10.72 -22.28
CA PHE A 75 -2.70 -9.41 -22.80
C PHE A 75 -1.25 -9.33 -23.27
N PHE A 76 -0.35 -10.10 -22.64
CA PHE A 76 1.09 -10.02 -22.87
C PHE A 76 1.71 -11.40 -23.11
N LYS A 77 2.59 -11.50 -24.11
CA LYS A 77 3.40 -12.69 -24.32
C LYS A 77 4.64 -12.65 -23.42
N ILE A 78 4.51 -13.16 -22.21
CA ILE A 78 5.61 -13.23 -21.24
C ILE A 78 6.55 -14.39 -21.63
N LYS A 79 7.68 -14.06 -22.27
CA LYS A 79 8.63 -15.06 -22.81
C LYS A 79 9.65 -15.54 -21.78
N GLU A 80 10.07 -14.64 -20.90
CA GLU A 80 11.09 -14.90 -19.89
C GLU A 80 10.54 -15.77 -18.76
N GLN A 81 11.30 -16.80 -18.39
CA GLN A 81 10.87 -17.75 -17.37
C GLN A 81 10.85 -17.11 -15.98
N GLU A 82 11.86 -16.32 -15.64
CA GLU A 82 11.95 -15.63 -14.35
C GLU A 82 10.73 -14.73 -14.11
N SER A 83 10.31 -13.95 -15.10
CA SER A 83 9.11 -13.11 -14.97
C SER A 83 7.86 -13.95 -14.74
N ARG A 84 7.69 -15.08 -15.44
CA ARG A 84 6.55 -15.99 -15.22
C ARG A 84 6.54 -16.54 -13.80
N GLU A 85 7.69 -16.94 -13.28
CA GLU A 85 7.79 -17.46 -11.91
C GLU A 85 7.44 -16.40 -10.86
N ILE A 86 7.84 -15.15 -11.09
CA ILE A 86 7.45 -14.02 -10.21
C ILE A 86 5.94 -13.80 -10.26
N LEU A 87 5.34 -13.80 -11.45
CA LEU A 87 3.90 -13.57 -11.63
C LEU A 87 3.05 -14.70 -11.07
N LYS A 88 3.51 -15.95 -11.14
CA LYS A 88 2.85 -17.11 -10.53
C LYS A 88 2.81 -17.06 -9.01
N LYS A 89 3.85 -16.49 -8.39
CA LYS A 89 3.92 -16.34 -6.92
C LYS A 89 2.99 -15.23 -6.42
N ASN A 90 2.62 -14.30 -7.30
CA ASN A 90 1.72 -13.23 -6.95
C ASN A 90 0.27 -13.69 -7.14
N GLU A 91 -0.41 -13.99 -6.03
CA GLU A 91 -1.77 -14.51 -5.99
C GLU A 91 -2.66 -13.60 -5.14
N ARG A 92 -3.92 -13.40 -5.57
CA ARG A 92 -4.95 -12.64 -4.85
C ARG A 92 -6.31 -13.31 -4.98
N GLU A 93 -7.10 -13.25 -3.90
CA GLU A 93 -8.53 -13.55 -3.95
C GLU A 93 -9.27 -12.28 -4.37
N ILE A 94 -10.09 -12.39 -5.42
CA ILE A 94 -10.81 -11.27 -6.01
C ILE A 94 -12.25 -11.30 -5.52
N PHE A 95 -12.70 -10.18 -4.94
CA PHE A 95 -14.08 -10.01 -4.50
C PHE A 95 -14.67 -8.73 -5.06
N ILE A 96 -15.78 -8.85 -5.77
CA ILE A 96 -16.46 -7.75 -6.46
C ILE A 96 -17.87 -7.60 -5.86
N PRO A 97 -18.12 -6.59 -5.01
CA PRO A 97 -19.45 -6.26 -4.53
C PRO A 97 -20.44 -5.92 -5.66
N GLU A 98 -21.70 -5.66 -5.30
CA GLU A 98 -22.72 -5.22 -6.25
C GLU A 98 -22.32 -3.91 -6.95
N GLU A 99 -22.71 -3.79 -8.22
CA GLU A 99 -22.46 -2.60 -9.01
C GLU A 99 -23.23 -1.39 -8.48
N ILE A 100 -22.62 -0.22 -8.58
CA ILE A 100 -23.21 1.05 -8.16
C ILE A 100 -23.55 1.86 -9.41
N LEU A 101 -24.83 2.17 -9.59
CA LEU A 101 -25.28 3.05 -10.66
C LEU A 101 -25.31 4.50 -10.20
N ILE A 102 -24.57 5.36 -10.89
CA ILE A 102 -24.55 6.80 -10.68
C ILE A 102 -25.41 7.45 -11.76
N PHE A 103 -26.48 8.10 -11.32
CA PHE A 103 -27.38 8.86 -12.19
C PHE A 103 -27.09 10.36 -12.09
N PRO A 104 -27.26 11.12 -13.19
CA PRO A 104 -27.21 12.56 -13.12
C PRO A 104 -28.37 13.10 -12.25
N PRO A 105 -28.24 14.30 -11.66
CA PRO A 105 -29.33 14.94 -10.95
C PRO A 105 -30.59 15.06 -11.82
N PRO A 106 -31.80 14.92 -11.26
CA PRO A 106 -33.04 14.76 -12.03
C PRO A 106 -33.37 15.91 -13.00
N ASN A 107 -32.77 17.09 -12.81
CA ASN A 107 -32.99 18.28 -13.64
C ASN A 107 -31.76 18.71 -14.46
N ILE A 108 -30.69 17.91 -14.48
CA ILE A 108 -29.46 18.24 -15.19
C ILE A 108 -29.16 17.09 -16.15
N PRO A 109 -29.15 17.31 -17.48
CA PRO A 109 -28.69 16.29 -18.41
C PRO A 109 -27.20 16.01 -18.13
N GLY A 110 -26.85 14.73 -18.08
CA GLY A 110 -25.48 14.31 -17.78
C GLY A 110 -25.29 12.82 -18.00
N PRO A 111 -24.03 12.36 -18.05
CA PRO A 111 -23.72 10.96 -18.26
C PRO A 111 -24.15 10.14 -17.04
N THR A 112 -24.58 8.91 -17.29
CA THR A 112 -24.68 7.89 -16.24
C THR A 112 -23.35 7.16 -16.12
N ALA A 113 -23.06 6.61 -14.95
CA ALA A 113 -21.87 5.79 -14.77
C ALA A 113 -22.20 4.52 -13.99
N THR A 114 -21.62 3.41 -14.41
CA THR A 114 -21.59 2.16 -13.65
C THR A 114 -20.24 2.07 -12.95
N VAL A 115 -20.29 1.83 -11.64
CA VAL A 115 -19.11 1.76 -10.79
C VAL A 115 -19.01 0.38 -10.15
N ASN A 116 -17.90 -0.29 -10.42
CA ASN A 116 -17.61 -1.62 -9.87
C ASN A 116 -16.46 -1.52 -8.86
N GLU A 117 -16.72 -1.89 -7.62
CA GLU A 117 -15.68 -2.05 -6.60
C GLU A 117 -14.98 -3.40 -6.80
N VAL A 118 -13.65 -3.44 -6.74
CA VAL A 118 -12.85 -4.65 -6.82
C VAL A 118 -11.95 -4.71 -5.60
N LYS A 119 -12.20 -5.68 -4.71
CA LYS A 119 -11.41 -5.94 -3.51
C LYS A 119 -10.45 -7.08 -3.80
N LEU A 120 -9.15 -6.82 -3.73
CA LEU A 120 -8.14 -7.86 -3.71
C LEU A 120 -7.84 -8.19 -2.25
N LYS A 121 -8.08 -9.43 -1.84
CA LYS A 121 -7.76 -9.90 -0.49
C LYS A 121 -6.41 -10.61 -0.47
N GLY A 122 -5.75 -10.52 0.67
CA GLY A 122 -4.45 -11.12 0.93
C GLY A 122 -3.88 -10.60 2.24
N GLU A 123 -2.55 -10.68 2.39
CA GLU A 123 -1.88 -10.16 3.59
C GLU A 123 -2.12 -8.65 3.79
N HIS A 124 -2.24 -7.90 2.70
CA HIS A 124 -2.72 -6.52 2.70
C HIS A 124 -3.81 -6.40 1.64
N SER A 125 -5.04 -6.15 2.08
CA SER A 125 -6.15 -5.97 1.15
C SER A 125 -6.07 -4.61 0.45
N SER A 126 -6.42 -4.59 -0.83
CA SER A 126 -6.54 -3.38 -1.64
C SER A 126 -7.89 -3.31 -2.32
N ILE A 127 -8.29 -2.09 -2.67
CA ILE A 127 -9.59 -1.79 -3.27
C ILE A 127 -9.34 -0.90 -4.47
N TYR A 128 -9.92 -1.28 -5.61
CA TYR A 128 -9.88 -0.53 -6.86
C TYR A 128 -11.28 -0.35 -7.40
N TRP A 129 -11.44 0.64 -8.28
CA TRP A 129 -12.72 1.02 -8.82
C TRP A 129 -12.66 1.00 -10.34
N HIS A 130 -13.57 0.27 -10.96
CA HIS A 130 -13.78 0.30 -12.41
C HIS A 130 -14.96 1.22 -12.70
N PHE A 131 -14.71 2.27 -13.48
CA PHE A 131 -15.73 3.21 -13.92
C PHE A 131 -16.04 2.96 -15.39
N GLU A 132 -17.31 2.77 -15.71
CA GLU A 132 -17.83 2.78 -17.07
C GLU A 132 -18.79 3.95 -17.19
N ILE A 133 -18.42 4.95 -18.01
CA ILE A 133 -19.23 6.14 -18.23
C ILE A 133 -20.03 5.92 -19.51
N THR A 134 -21.35 5.91 -19.37
CA THR A 134 -22.27 5.84 -20.50
C THR A 134 -22.75 7.26 -20.78
N SER A 135 -22.19 7.89 -21.81
CA SER A 135 -22.76 9.13 -22.36
C SER A 135 -23.94 8.74 -23.25
N LEU A 136 -25.11 9.30 -22.96
CA LEU A 136 -26.14 9.52 -23.98
C LEU A 136 -25.80 10.78 -24.79
#